data_AF-A0AAD4MD08-F1
#
_entry.id   AF-A0AAD4MD08-F1
#
_cell.length_a   1.000
_cell.length_b   1.000
_cell.length_c   1.000
_cell.angle_alpha   90.00
_cell.angle_beta   90.00
_cell.angle_gamma   90.00
#
_symmetry.space_group_name_H-M   'P 1'
#
loop_
_entity.id
_entity.type
_entity.pdbx_description
1 polymer ?
#
loop_
_entity_poly.entity_id
_entity_poly.type
_entity_poly.pdbx_seq_one_letter_code
_entity_poly.pdbx_strand_id
1 'polypeptide(L)'
;MCAIRELASPNENNRDSPMEVFKAISGCAVDASEMMLTICLHLASESFLSKLLAYRREFLYVPALSASVEGTFVSCIDVILANIAEASAYIATDASDIDGMKGSLSRQKEYELIRAASQLPYNWAEMLDLLTSDTAPCMVLRLITRLAFAAYILHPQLSGRTPRVDASVLNV
;
A
#
# COMPACT_ATOMS: atom_id res chain seq x y z
N MET A 1 4.07 -19.01 -8.06
CA MET A 1 3.86 -18.44 -6.71
C MET A 1 5.17 -17.78 -6.29
N CYS A 2 5.26 -16.45 -6.33
CA CYS A 2 6.47 -15.73 -5.90
C CYS A 2 6.35 -15.38 -4.41
N ALA A 3 6.92 -16.21 -3.56
CA ALA A 3 7.28 -15.80 -2.20
C ALA A 3 8.67 -15.14 -2.28
N ILE A 4 8.76 -13.86 -1.94
CA ILE A 4 10.06 -13.17 -1.83
C ILE A 4 10.64 -13.56 -0.47
N ARG A 5 11.42 -14.64 -0.46
CA ARG A 5 12.16 -15.11 0.71
C ARG A 5 13.52 -14.41 0.72
N GLU A 6 13.89 -13.88 1.89
CA GLU A 6 15.15 -13.18 2.20
C GLU A 6 15.29 -11.71 1.77
N LEU A 7 15.06 -10.81 2.74
CA LEU A 7 15.77 -9.52 2.83
C LEU A 7 16.69 -9.57 4.05
N ALA A 8 17.73 -10.40 3.93
CA ALA A 8 18.83 -10.47 4.89
C ALA A 8 20.15 -10.71 4.16
N SER A 9 20.56 -9.77 3.30
CA SER A 9 21.97 -9.39 3.10
C SER A 9 22.04 -8.15 2.18
N PRO A 10 22.72 -7.06 2.56
CA PRO A 10 22.89 -5.91 1.68
C PRO A 10 23.92 -6.27 0.61
N ASN A 11 23.46 -6.70 -0.56
CA ASN A 11 24.31 -6.85 -1.74
C ASN A 11 24.27 -5.54 -2.54
N GLU A 12 25.39 -4.82 -2.55
CA GLU A 12 25.53 -3.45 -3.09
C GLU A 12 25.41 -3.32 -4.61
N ASN A 13 25.30 -4.42 -5.37
CA ASN A 13 25.28 -4.34 -6.82
C ASN A 13 23.87 -4.51 -7.41
N ASN A 14 23.29 -3.35 -7.72
CA ASN A 14 22.41 -3.14 -8.86
C ASN A 14 21.20 -4.09 -8.98
N ARG A 15 20.23 -3.92 -8.08
CA ARG A 15 18.88 -4.45 -8.29
C ARG A 15 17.88 -3.29 -8.33
N ASP A 16 17.16 -3.27 -9.44
CA ASP A 16 16.16 -2.29 -9.82
C ASP A 16 15.11 -2.12 -8.73
N SER A 17 14.70 -0.87 -8.47
CA SER A 17 13.58 -0.58 -7.59
C SER A 17 12.33 -1.32 -8.11
N PRO A 18 11.42 -1.81 -7.25
CA PRO A 18 10.13 -2.34 -7.69
C PRO A 18 9.39 -1.40 -8.66
N MET A 19 9.60 -0.08 -8.53
CA MET A 19 9.13 0.93 -9.48
C MET A 19 9.69 0.74 -10.91
N GLU A 20 10.96 0.34 -11.04
CA GLU A 20 11.60 0.01 -12.32
C GLU A 20 11.11 -1.35 -12.86
N VAL A 21 10.77 -2.30 -11.98
CA VAL A 21 10.11 -3.55 -12.38
C VAL A 21 8.71 -3.27 -12.95
N PHE A 22 7.93 -2.39 -12.33
CA PHE A 22 6.64 -1.95 -12.87
C PHE A 22 6.78 -1.20 -14.21
N LYS A 23 7.79 -0.33 -14.35
CA LYS A 23 8.10 0.31 -15.65
C LYS A 23 8.44 -0.72 -16.73
N ALA A 24 9.31 -1.69 -16.41
CA ALA A 24 9.73 -2.73 -17.33
C ALA A 24 8.56 -3.64 -17.77
N ILE A 25 7.60 -3.91 -16.88
CA ILE A 25 6.40 -4.70 -17.20
C ILE A 25 5.41 -3.89 -18.07
N SER A 26 5.38 -2.56 -17.91
CA SER A 26 4.33 -1.73 -18.54
C SER A 26 4.51 -1.46 -20.02
N GLY A 27 5.75 -1.43 -20.55
CA GLY A 27 6.07 -1.33 -21.98
C GLY A 27 5.40 -0.19 -22.78
N CYS A 28 4.66 0.71 -22.14
CA CYS A 28 3.76 1.67 -22.76
C CYS A 28 4.23 3.09 -22.49
N ALA A 29 4.19 3.92 -23.52
CA ALA A 29 4.48 5.36 -23.48
C ALA A 29 3.32 6.19 -22.87
N VAL A 30 2.54 5.59 -21.96
CA VAL A 30 1.63 6.33 -21.08
C VAL A 30 2.52 6.88 -19.97
N ASP A 31 2.32 8.15 -19.59
CA ASP A 31 3.08 8.75 -18.51
C ASP A 31 2.91 7.85 -17.27
N ALA A 32 4.01 7.30 -16.74
CA ALA A 32 3.95 6.21 -15.75
C ALA A 32 3.14 6.62 -14.50
N SER A 33 3.06 7.93 -14.25
CA SER A 33 2.20 8.61 -13.29
C SER A 33 0.70 8.39 -13.55
N GLU A 34 0.24 8.54 -14.79
CA GLU A 34 -1.16 8.40 -15.20
C GLU A 34 -1.64 6.94 -15.16
N MET A 35 -0.75 6.00 -15.54
CA MET A 35 -1.01 4.57 -15.38
C MET A 35 -1.06 4.16 -13.90
N MET A 36 -0.13 4.64 -13.08
CA MET A 36 -0.13 4.43 -11.63
C MET A 36 -1.41 4.98 -10.98
N LEU A 37 -1.83 6.19 -11.36
CA LEU A 37 -3.09 6.81 -10.93
C LEU A 37 -4.30 5.93 -11.27
N THR A 38 -4.38 5.47 -12.52
CA THR A 38 -5.50 4.63 -13.01
C THR A 38 -5.56 3.28 -12.31
N ILE A 39 -4.40 2.65 -12.07
CA ILE A 39 -4.29 1.39 -11.35
C ILE A 39 -4.65 1.61 -9.87
N CYS A 40 -4.11 2.64 -9.22
CA CYS A 40 -4.42 2.95 -7.82
C CYS A 40 -5.90 3.27 -7.63
N LEU A 41 -6.53 3.94 -8.59
CA LEU A 41 -7.98 4.20 -8.59
C LEU A 41 -8.79 2.90 -8.56
N HIS A 42 -8.46 1.90 -9.38
CA HIS A 42 -9.18 0.63 -9.37
C HIS A 42 -8.86 -0.24 -8.14
N LEU A 43 -7.62 -0.17 -7.65
CA LEU A 43 -7.15 -0.97 -6.52
C LEU A 43 -7.50 -0.36 -5.15
N ALA A 44 -7.83 0.92 -5.06
CA ALA A 44 -8.09 1.59 -3.80
C ALA A 44 -9.50 1.35 -3.24
N SER A 45 -10.42 0.69 -3.96
CA SER A 45 -11.77 0.47 -3.41
C SER A 45 -11.73 -0.37 -2.12
N GLU A 46 -12.57 -0.03 -1.13
CA GLU A 46 -12.70 -0.79 0.12
C GLU A 46 -12.92 -2.29 -0.14
N SER A 47 -13.81 -2.60 -1.10
CA SER A 47 -14.14 -3.99 -1.45
C SER A 47 -12.94 -4.76 -2.01
N PHE A 48 -12.05 -4.09 -2.75
CA PHE A 48 -10.84 -4.70 -3.28
C PHE A 48 -9.81 -4.89 -2.17
N LEU A 49 -9.55 -3.85 -1.37
CA LEU A 49 -8.59 -3.92 -0.25
C LEU A 49 -8.98 -4.98 0.77
N SER A 50 -10.28 -5.09 1.08
CA SER A 50 -10.82 -6.15 1.95
C SER A 50 -10.55 -7.55 1.41
N LYS A 51 -10.77 -7.77 0.10
CA LYS A 51 -10.46 -9.05 -0.56
C LYS A 51 -8.96 -9.32 -0.56
N LEU A 52 -8.15 -8.30 -0.83
CA LEU A 52 -6.70 -8.41 -0.87
C LEU A 52 -6.13 -8.82 0.50
N LEU A 53 -6.61 -8.21 1.59
CA LEU A 53 -6.27 -8.59 2.96
C LEU A 53 -6.75 -10.01 3.31
N ALA A 54 -7.94 -10.40 2.86
CA ALA A 54 -8.45 -11.76 3.07
C ALA A 54 -7.60 -12.80 2.33
N TYR A 55 -7.19 -12.54 1.08
CA TYR A 55 -6.28 -13.40 0.32
C TYR A 55 -4.91 -13.53 0.98
N ARG A 56 -4.42 -12.47 1.63
CA ARG A 56 -3.15 -12.49 2.35
C ARG A 56 -3.09 -13.60 3.40
N ARG A 57 -4.20 -13.84 4.09
CA ARG A 57 -4.34 -14.93 5.06
C ARG A 57 -4.09 -16.29 4.41
N GLU A 58 -4.59 -16.52 3.21
CA GLU A 58 -4.43 -17.78 2.47
C GLU A 58 -2.98 -17.98 2.00
N PHE A 59 -2.33 -16.90 1.54
CA PHE A 59 -0.92 -16.94 1.12
C PHE A 59 0.05 -17.16 2.28
N LEU A 60 -0.27 -16.69 3.49
CA LEU A 60 0.57 -16.88 4.68
C LEU A 60 0.28 -18.20 5.42
N TYR A 61 -0.87 -18.82 5.16
CA TYR A 61 -1.21 -20.13 5.73
C TYR A 61 -0.27 -21.24 5.24
N VAL A 62 0.14 -21.20 3.96
CA VAL A 62 1.01 -22.23 3.36
C VAL A 62 2.45 -22.20 3.90
N PRO A 63 3.13 -21.05 4.04
CA PRO A 63 4.45 -20.95 4.65
C PRO A 63 4.47 -21.30 6.14
N ALA A 64 3.42 -20.93 6.90
CA ALA A 64 3.33 -21.20 8.34
C ALA A 64 3.32 -22.70 8.67
N LEU A 65 2.85 -23.53 7.74
CA LEU A 65 2.87 -25.00 7.87
C LEU A 65 4.26 -25.62 7.60
N SER A 66 5.23 -24.84 7.09
CA SER A 66 6.44 -25.38 6.45
C SER A 66 7.79 -25.09 7.11
N ALA A 67 7.93 -24.20 8.10
CA ALA A 67 9.16 -24.05 8.92
C ALA A 67 8.95 -23.05 10.08
N SER A 68 9.42 -23.22 11.32
CA SER A 68 10.79 -23.42 11.84
C SER A 68 11.80 -22.28 11.58
N VAL A 69 11.39 -21.12 11.04
CA VAL A 69 12.31 -19.98 10.86
C VAL A 69 11.79 -18.73 11.57
N GLU A 70 12.59 -18.19 12.48
CA GLU A 70 12.39 -16.88 13.10
C GLU A 70 12.55 -15.78 12.03
N GLY A 71 11.45 -15.15 11.62
CA GLY A 71 11.49 -14.04 10.67
C GLY A 71 10.11 -13.53 10.29
N THR A 72 10.01 -12.24 9.94
CA THR A 72 8.77 -11.65 9.41
C THR A 72 8.60 -12.04 7.94
N PHE A 73 7.52 -12.77 7.62
CA PHE A 73 7.18 -13.10 6.24
C PHE A 73 6.55 -11.90 5.55
N VAL A 74 7.08 -11.56 4.38
CA VAL A 74 6.54 -10.52 3.49
C VAL A 74 5.88 -11.20 2.29
N SER A 75 4.60 -10.92 2.09
CA SER A 75 3.81 -11.36 0.96
C SER A 75 3.90 -10.36 -0.21
N CYS A 76 3.67 -10.80 -1.44
CA CYS A 76 3.47 -9.89 -2.57
C CYS A 76 2.28 -8.92 -2.33
N ILE A 77 1.32 -9.32 -1.50
CA ILE A 77 0.21 -8.46 -1.07
C ILE A 77 0.71 -7.27 -0.25
N ASP A 78 1.73 -7.47 0.59
CA ASP A 78 2.31 -6.38 1.40
C ASP A 78 2.93 -5.30 0.52
N VAL A 79 3.57 -5.72 -0.58
CA VAL A 79 4.11 -4.82 -1.60
C VAL A 79 3.00 -4.04 -2.31
N ILE A 80 1.91 -4.70 -2.69
CA ILE A 80 0.75 -4.04 -3.32
C ILE A 80 0.14 -3.01 -2.38
N LEU A 81 -0.07 -3.36 -1.10
CA LEU A 81 -0.62 -2.44 -0.09
C LEU A 81 0.30 -1.23 0.14
N ALA A 82 1.61 -1.47 0.25
CA ALA A 82 2.60 -0.39 0.39
C ALA A 82 2.57 0.57 -0.81
N ASN A 83 2.47 0.05 -2.03
CA ASN A 83 2.40 0.84 -3.26
C ASN A 83 1.11 1.65 -3.36
N ILE A 84 -0.05 1.07 -3.03
CA ILE A 84 -1.32 1.81 -3.01
C ILE A 84 -1.24 2.95 -1.99
N ALA A 85 -0.70 2.69 -0.80
CA ALA A 85 -0.54 3.71 0.23
C ALA A 85 0.43 4.82 -0.20
N GLU A 86 1.56 4.48 -0.83
CA GLU A 86 2.51 5.47 -1.33
C GLU A 86 1.93 6.31 -2.46
N ALA A 87 1.28 5.68 -3.44
CA ALA A 87 0.61 6.39 -4.52
C ALA A 87 -0.50 7.31 -4.00
N SER A 88 -1.29 6.86 -3.02
CA SER A 88 -2.32 7.71 -2.40
C SER A 88 -1.74 8.96 -1.74
N ALA A 89 -0.57 8.82 -1.09
CA ALA A 89 0.13 9.95 -0.50
C ALA A 89 0.68 10.89 -1.58
N TYR A 90 1.24 10.33 -2.66
CA TYR A 90 1.72 11.11 -3.80
C TYR A 90 0.59 11.93 -4.44
N ILE A 91 -0.60 11.37 -4.58
CA ILE A 91 -1.76 12.07 -5.13
C ILE A 91 -2.24 13.18 -4.18
N ALA A 92 -2.15 12.97 -2.86
CA ALA A 92 -2.57 13.97 -1.87
C ALA A 92 -1.63 15.17 -1.78
N THR A 93 -0.34 14.96 -2.01
CA THR A 93 0.68 16.01 -2.02
C THR A 93 0.93 16.41 -3.47
N ASP A 94 0.20 17.42 -3.95
CA ASP A 94 0.33 17.99 -5.29
C ASP A 94 1.80 17.93 -5.77
N ALA A 95 2.04 17.24 -6.89
CA ALA A 95 3.28 16.50 -7.21
C ALA A 95 4.57 17.36 -7.33
N SER A 96 4.52 18.64 -7.02
CA SER A 96 5.61 19.61 -7.17
C SER A 96 6.76 19.47 -6.17
N ASP A 97 6.57 18.79 -5.03
CA ASP A 97 7.54 18.79 -3.92
C ASP A 97 8.31 17.47 -3.68
N ILE A 98 8.11 16.44 -4.51
CA ILE A 98 8.61 15.07 -4.21
C ILE A 98 10.00 14.79 -4.83
N ASP A 99 10.63 15.77 -5.48
CA ASP A 99 11.91 15.56 -6.16
C ASP A 99 13.14 15.57 -5.22
N GLY A 100 12.95 15.89 -3.93
CA GLY A 100 14.06 16.12 -2.99
C GLY A 100 14.73 14.87 -2.39
N MET A 101 14.18 13.66 -2.57
CA MET A 101 14.60 12.48 -1.78
C MET A 101 14.92 11.27 -2.65
N LYS A 102 15.62 11.48 -3.77
CA LYS A 102 16.17 10.40 -4.61
C LYS A 102 17.43 9.81 -3.95
N GLY A 103 17.46 8.49 -3.72
CA GLY A 103 18.64 7.78 -3.18
C GLY A 103 18.30 6.65 -2.21
N SER A 104 19.29 6.24 -1.40
CA SER A 104 19.18 5.15 -0.41
C SER A 104 18.04 5.34 0.61
N LEU A 105 17.71 6.59 0.96
CA LEU A 105 16.61 6.94 1.85
C LEU A 105 15.24 6.56 1.29
N SER A 106 15.05 6.66 -0.03
CA SER A 106 13.80 6.25 -0.69
C SER A 106 13.62 4.73 -0.61
N ARG A 107 14.68 3.97 -0.81
CA ARG A 107 14.67 2.49 -0.68
C ARG A 107 14.41 2.04 0.75
N GLN A 108 15.00 2.72 1.73
CA GLN A 108 14.73 2.41 3.14
C GLN A 108 13.26 2.65 3.48
N LYS A 109 12.69 3.78 3.06
CA LYS A 109 11.28 4.10 3.25
C LYS A 109 10.36 3.06 2.62
N GLU A 110 10.67 2.61 1.40
CA GLU A 110 9.93 1.54 0.72
C GLU A 110 9.95 0.23 1.55
N TYR A 111 11.13 -0.18 2.02
CA TYR A 111 11.26 -1.37 2.86
C TYR A 111 10.48 -1.25 4.18
N GLU A 112 10.52 -0.08 4.82
CA GLU A 112 9.77 0.17 6.05
C GLU A 112 8.25 0.13 5.82
N LEU A 113 7.76 0.63 4.68
CA LEU A 113 6.35 0.55 4.33
C LEU A 113 5.91 -0.90 4.07
N ILE A 114 6.72 -1.68 3.36
CA ILE A 114 6.45 -3.11 3.13
C ILE A 114 6.44 -3.88 4.46
N ARG A 115 7.38 -3.57 5.36
CA ARG A 115 7.43 -4.17 6.72
C ARG A 115 6.25 -3.72 7.59
N ALA A 116 5.75 -2.50 7.41
CA ALA A 116 4.53 -2.05 8.09
C ALA A 116 3.30 -2.78 7.52
N ALA A 117 3.26 -3.00 6.20
CA ALA A 117 2.18 -3.73 5.55
C ALA A 117 2.11 -5.18 6.03
N SER A 118 3.26 -5.82 6.27
CA SER A 118 3.30 -7.17 6.82
C SER A 118 2.79 -7.28 8.27
N GLN A 119 2.59 -6.16 8.96
CA GLN A 119 2.02 -6.13 10.32
C GLN A 119 0.51 -5.82 10.32
N LEU A 120 -0.10 -5.58 9.15
CA LEU A 120 -1.52 -5.28 9.09
C LEU A 120 -2.39 -6.51 9.44
N PRO A 121 -3.59 -6.30 10.01
CA PRO A 121 -4.60 -7.35 10.15
C PRO A 121 -5.06 -7.89 8.78
N TYR A 122 -5.71 -9.05 8.80
CA TYR A 122 -6.27 -9.67 7.58
C TYR A 122 -7.70 -9.21 7.25
N ASN A 123 -8.28 -8.39 8.11
CA ASN A 123 -9.63 -7.86 7.99
C ASN A 123 -9.56 -6.33 7.93
N TRP A 124 -10.28 -5.73 6.99
CA TRP A 124 -10.36 -4.28 6.84
C TRP A 124 -10.94 -3.59 8.08
N ALA A 125 -11.96 -4.17 8.73
CA ALA A 125 -12.54 -3.59 9.94
C ALA A 125 -11.53 -3.55 11.10
N GLU A 126 -10.85 -4.67 11.37
CA GLU A 126 -9.78 -4.75 12.39
C GLU A 126 -8.63 -3.78 12.08
N MET A 127 -8.33 -3.57 10.80
CA MET A 127 -7.34 -2.59 10.36
C MET A 127 -7.77 -1.16 10.72
N LEU A 128 -9.06 -0.81 10.54
CA LEU A 128 -9.56 0.51 10.96
C LEU A 128 -9.60 0.64 12.48
N ASP A 129 -9.91 -0.42 13.21
CA ASP A 129 -9.89 -0.42 14.69
C ASP A 129 -8.49 -0.08 15.23
N LEU A 130 -7.43 -0.54 14.54
CA LEU A 130 -6.04 -0.18 14.89
C LEU A 130 -5.76 1.32 14.85
N LEU A 131 -6.49 2.12 14.06
CA LEU A 131 -6.30 3.59 14.06
C LEU A 131 -6.62 4.22 15.42
N THR A 132 -7.47 3.56 16.20
CA THR A 132 -7.86 4.00 17.54
C THR A 132 -7.01 3.35 18.65
N SER A 133 -6.09 2.46 18.29
CA SER A 133 -5.24 1.76 19.24
C SER A 133 -4.02 2.59 19.63
N ASP A 134 -3.82 2.81 20.92
CA ASP A 134 -2.63 3.48 21.48
C ASP A 134 -1.36 2.63 21.38
N THR A 135 -1.48 1.35 21.02
CA THR A 135 -0.35 0.39 21.00
C THR A 135 0.20 0.13 19.61
N ALA A 136 -0.43 0.67 18.56
CA ALA A 136 -0.04 0.42 17.18
C ALA A 136 1.26 1.17 16.82
N PRO A 137 2.23 0.53 16.13
CA PRO A 137 3.42 1.23 15.65
C PRO A 137 3.08 2.39 14.71
N CYS A 138 3.76 3.52 14.85
CA CYS A 138 3.51 4.74 14.06
C CYS A 138 3.53 4.49 12.53
N MET A 139 4.44 3.64 12.04
CA MET A 139 4.51 3.31 10.62
C MET A 139 3.31 2.49 10.13
N VAL A 140 2.76 1.62 10.99
CA VAL A 140 1.55 0.86 10.71
C VAL A 140 0.35 1.82 10.65
N LEU A 141 0.21 2.70 11.64
CA LEU A 141 -0.83 3.74 11.64
C LEU A 141 -0.77 4.61 10.38
N ARG A 142 0.43 5.09 10.02
CA ARG A 142 0.64 5.90 8.81
C ARG A 142 0.23 5.17 7.53
N LEU A 143 0.52 3.88 7.45
CA LEU A 143 0.11 3.05 6.32
C LEU A 143 -1.42 2.89 6.27
N ILE A 144 -2.05 2.57 7.40
CA ILE A 144 -3.50 2.40 7.50
C ILE A 144 -4.22 3.70 7.12
N THR A 145 -3.78 4.84 7.64
CA THR A 145 -4.38 6.15 7.32
C THR A 145 -4.33 6.44 5.82
N ARG A 146 -3.23 6.08 5.15
CA ARG A 146 -3.09 6.25 3.68
C ARG A 146 -4.02 5.32 2.91
N LEU A 147 -4.12 4.06 3.32
CA LEU A 147 -5.06 3.10 2.71
C LEU A 147 -6.52 3.53 2.92
N ALA A 148 -6.87 4.00 4.12
CA ALA A 148 -8.19 4.53 4.42
C ALA A 148 -8.50 5.79 3.61
N PHE A 149 -7.53 6.70 3.48
CA PHE A 149 -7.64 7.87 2.61
C PHE A 149 -7.85 7.46 1.15
N ALA A 150 -7.10 6.47 0.66
CA ALA A 150 -7.26 5.94 -0.69
C ALA A 150 -8.69 5.39 -0.91
N ALA A 151 -9.21 4.62 0.05
CA ALA A 151 -10.51 3.96 -0.06
C ALA A 151 -11.71 4.89 0.11
N TYR A 152 -11.66 5.79 1.09
CA TYR A 152 -12.80 6.61 1.48
C TYR A 152 -12.79 8.01 0.87
N ILE A 153 -11.63 8.50 0.45
CA ILE A 153 -11.50 9.86 -0.11
C ILE A 153 -11.10 9.80 -1.58
N LEU A 154 -9.97 9.20 -1.94
CA LEU A 154 -9.52 9.21 -3.34
C LEU A 154 -10.45 8.44 -4.26
N HIS A 155 -10.77 7.19 -3.93
CA HIS A 155 -11.57 6.33 -4.81
C HIS A 155 -12.94 6.94 -5.16
N PRO A 156 -13.76 7.45 -4.20
CA PRO A 156 -15.03 8.10 -4.53
C PRO A 156 -14.87 9.34 -5.41
N GLN A 157 -13.92 10.22 -5.06
CA GLN A 157 -13.66 11.46 -5.81
C GLN A 157 -13.29 11.17 -7.26
N LEU A 158 -12.41 10.19 -7.48
CA LEU A 158 -11.95 9.82 -8.80
C LEU A 158 -12.99 8.98 -9.58
N SER A 159 -13.86 8.25 -8.89
CA SER A 159 -14.96 7.49 -9.52
C SER A 159 -16.14 8.38 -9.95
N GLY A 160 -16.04 9.70 -9.81
CA GLY A 160 -17.13 10.63 -10.06
C GLY A 160 -18.31 10.46 -9.09
N ARG A 161 -18.10 9.74 -7.98
CA ARG A 161 -19.06 9.62 -6.89
C ARG A 161 -18.71 10.70 -5.87
N THR A 162 -19.22 11.90 -6.10
CA THR A 162 -19.19 12.93 -5.07
C THR A 162 -19.78 12.35 -3.79
N PRO A 163 -19.12 12.48 -2.62
CA PRO A 163 -19.77 12.16 -1.37
C PRO A 163 -21.03 13.03 -1.32
N ARG A 164 -22.19 12.39 -1.31
CA ARG A 164 -23.45 13.05 -0.98
C ARG A 164 -23.28 13.56 0.44
N VAL A 165 -22.81 14.79 0.59
CA VAL A 165 -23.13 15.59 1.75
C VAL A 165 -24.61 15.83 1.59
N ASP A 166 -25.42 14.98 2.23
CA ASP A 166 -26.86 15.16 2.27
C ASP A 166 -27.10 16.53 2.90
N ALA A 167 -27.40 17.51 2.06
CA ALA A 167 -27.66 18.90 2.42
C ALA A 167 -28.94 19.07 3.25
N SER A 168 -29.51 17.97 3.79
CA SER A 168 -30.69 17.96 4.65
C SER A 168 -30.43 18.40 6.09
N VAL A 169 -29.20 18.81 6.45
CA VAL A 169 -28.83 19.21 7.82
C VAL A 169 -28.63 20.73 8.00
N LEU A 170 -28.80 21.56 6.96
CA LEU A 170 -28.62 23.03 7.07
C LEU A 170 -29.88 23.85 6.76
N ASN A 171 -31.05 23.33 7.08
CA ASN A 171 -32.24 24.16 7.33
C ASN A 171 -32.59 24.08 8.83
N VAL A 172 -31.87 24.84 9.65
CA VAL A 172 -32.30 25.27 10.99
C VAL A 172 -32.10 26.77 11.08
#